data_AF-A0A2R6KL33-F1
#
_entry.id   AF-A0A2R6KL33-F1
#
_cell.length_a   1.000
_cell.length_b   1.000
_cell.length_c   1.000
_cell.angle_alpha   90.00
_cell.angle_beta   90.00
_cell.angle_gamma   90.00
#
_symmetry.space_group_name_H-M   'P 1'
#
loop_
_entity.id
_entity.type
_entity.pdbx_description
1 polymer ?
#
loop_
_entity_poly.entity_id
_entity_poly.type
_entity_poly.pdbx_seq_one_letter_code
_entity_poly.pdbx_strand_id
1 'polypeptide(L)'
;MPFEYEFRERGNVLVQDMEAWDGSPEGLDAVSREWADLAGQDHITATLTVFGDDLMLGPDAQEELMEEWSGDADRVDLDGIAYVGPGIKARAVSANIDADYEIRTFDDFEAGLSWAQSR
;
A
#
# COMPACT_ATOMS: atom_id res chain seq x y z
N MET A 1 -1.42 15.90 -11.60
CA MET A 1 -1.91 14.58 -11.15
C MET A 1 -3.26 14.81 -10.51
N PRO A 2 -4.22 13.88 -10.64
CA PRO A 2 -5.60 14.09 -10.17
C PRO A 2 -5.70 14.21 -8.63
N PHE A 3 -4.67 13.76 -7.91
CA PHE A 3 -4.50 13.90 -6.46
C PHE A 3 -3.02 14.15 -6.12
N GLU A 4 -2.77 14.55 -4.88
CA GLU A 4 -1.42 14.69 -4.31
C GLU A 4 -1.00 13.35 -3.67
N TYR A 5 0.22 12.89 -3.96
CA TYR A 5 0.84 11.75 -3.29
C TYR A 5 2.32 12.05 -3.06
N GLU A 6 2.93 11.34 -2.11
CA GLU A 6 4.36 11.44 -1.84
C GLU A 6 4.97 10.09 -1.46
N PHE A 7 6.18 9.83 -1.93
CA PHE A 7 6.98 8.69 -1.47
C PHE A 7 8.07 9.16 -0.51
N ARG A 8 8.23 8.43 0.61
CA ARG A 8 9.26 8.68 1.62
C ARG A 8 9.91 7.37 2.05
N GLU A 9 11.22 7.34 2.05
CA GLU A 9 11.96 6.21 2.63
C GLU A 9 12.12 6.38 4.15
N ARG A 10 11.91 5.28 4.88
CA ARG A 10 12.06 5.18 6.34
C ARG A 10 12.84 3.92 6.71
N GLY A 11 14.14 3.95 6.43
CA GLY A 11 15.01 2.78 6.63
C GLY A 11 14.84 1.80 5.47
N ASN A 12 14.41 0.58 5.77
CA ASN A 12 14.10 -0.49 4.81
C ASN A 12 12.64 -0.46 4.31
N VAL A 13 11.91 0.61 4.62
CA VAL A 13 10.48 0.76 4.31
C VAL A 13 10.25 1.92 3.35
N LEU A 14 9.54 1.66 2.26
CA LEU A 14 8.98 2.69 1.40
C LEU A 14 7.59 3.09 1.91
N VAL A 15 7.47 4.33 2.36
CA VAL A 15 6.20 4.93 2.78
C VAL A 15 5.59 5.66 1.60
N GLN A 16 4.35 5.36 1.29
CA GLN A 16 3.54 6.04 0.29
C GLN A 16 2.41 6.80 0.99
N ASP A 17 2.40 8.11 0.83
CA ASP A 17 1.36 8.98 1.36
C ASP A 17 0.33 9.25 0.25
N MET A 18 -0.90 8.78 0.47
CA MET A 18 -2.06 8.98 -0.40
C MET A 18 -3.22 9.62 0.38
N GLU A 19 -2.93 10.46 1.38
CA GLU A 19 -3.98 11.10 2.19
C GLU A 19 -4.98 11.92 1.37
N ALA A 20 -4.53 12.52 0.27
CA ALA A 20 -5.36 13.35 -0.61
C ALA A 20 -6.07 12.55 -1.72
N TRP A 21 -5.89 11.23 -1.78
CA TRP A 21 -6.53 10.40 -2.80
C TRP A 21 -8.01 10.16 -2.46
N ASP A 22 -8.87 10.30 -3.46
CA ASP A 22 -10.32 10.17 -3.33
C ASP A 22 -10.85 8.78 -3.72
N GLY A 23 -9.96 7.85 -4.08
CA GLY A 23 -10.32 6.52 -4.58
C GLY A 23 -10.51 6.44 -6.08
N SER A 24 -10.26 7.52 -6.83
CA SER A 24 -10.33 7.51 -8.29
C SER A 24 -9.19 6.68 -8.90
N PRO A 25 -9.47 5.81 -9.89
CA PRO A 25 -8.44 5.09 -10.63
C PRO A 25 -7.64 6.01 -11.57
N GLU A 26 -8.11 7.23 -11.82
CA GLU A 26 -7.37 8.18 -12.66
C GLU A 26 -6.00 8.47 -12.05
N GLY A 27 -4.94 8.25 -12.81
CA GLY A 27 -3.56 8.49 -12.36
C GLY A 27 -2.94 7.37 -11.51
N LEU A 28 -3.71 6.35 -11.11
CA LEU A 28 -3.22 5.25 -10.29
C LEU A 28 -2.11 4.43 -10.97
N ASP A 29 -2.24 4.16 -12.28
CA ASP A 29 -1.20 3.45 -13.07
C ASP A 29 0.16 4.18 -13.03
N ALA A 30 0.16 5.52 -13.02
CA ALA A 30 1.42 6.27 -12.90
C ALA A 30 2.03 6.12 -11.50
N VAL A 31 1.20 6.14 -10.46
CA VAL A 31 1.61 5.95 -9.07
C VAL A 31 2.12 4.55 -8.82
N SER A 32 1.42 3.54 -9.35
CA SER A 32 1.76 2.12 -9.26
C SER A 32 3.14 1.84 -9.88
N ARG A 33 3.44 2.40 -11.06
CA ARG A 33 4.76 2.26 -11.69
C ARG A 33 5.88 2.88 -10.85
N GLU A 34 5.65 4.08 -10.34
CA GLU A 34 6.64 4.75 -9.48
C GLU A 34 6.83 3.97 -8.16
N TRP A 35 5.74 3.45 -7.59
CA TRP A 35 5.79 2.57 -6.42
C TRP A 35 6.62 1.31 -6.70
N ALA A 36 6.40 0.63 -7.82
CA ALA A 36 7.14 -0.59 -8.17
C ALA A 36 8.63 -0.32 -8.41
N ASP A 37 8.97 0.78 -9.09
CA ASP A 37 10.36 1.19 -9.31
C ASP A 37 11.10 1.48 -7.99
N LEU A 38 10.40 2.08 -7.01
CA LEU A 38 10.98 2.39 -5.70
C LEU A 38 11.00 1.18 -4.77
N ALA A 39 9.93 0.39 -4.74
CA ALA A 39 9.79 -0.80 -3.90
C ALA A 39 10.70 -1.94 -4.36
N GLY A 40 11.05 -1.98 -5.65
CA GLY A 40 12.00 -2.95 -6.20
C GLY A 40 13.48 -2.65 -5.91
N GLN A 41 13.81 -1.61 -5.13
CA GLN A 41 15.18 -1.35 -4.72
C GLN A 41 15.64 -2.37 -3.66
N ASP A 42 16.87 -2.89 -3.78
CA ASP A 42 17.39 -4.00 -2.95
C ASP A 42 17.39 -3.71 -1.42
N HIS A 43 17.35 -2.45 -1.00
CA HIS A 43 17.31 -2.06 0.42
C HIS A 43 15.90 -1.93 0.98
N ILE A 44 14.87 -2.02 0.13
CA ILE A 44 13.47 -1.97 0.51
C ILE A 44 12.97 -3.40 0.68
N THR A 45 12.48 -3.69 1.88
CA THR A 45 11.96 -5.02 2.26
C THR A 45 10.46 -4.98 2.54
N ALA A 46 9.91 -3.79 2.80
CA ALA A 46 8.50 -3.62 3.04
C ALA A 46 8.00 -2.26 2.57
N THR A 47 6.68 -2.16 2.37
CA THR A 47 6.01 -0.91 2.01
C THR A 47 4.92 -0.56 3.01
N LEU A 48 4.62 0.73 3.12
CA LEU A 48 3.57 1.26 3.98
C LEU A 48 2.79 2.33 3.22
N THR A 49 1.55 2.05 2.85
CA THR A 49 0.67 3.02 2.18
C THR A 49 -0.30 3.63 3.19
N VAL A 50 -0.39 4.95 3.20
CA VAL A 50 -1.22 5.74 4.11
C VAL A 50 -2.35 6.38 3.32
N PHE A 51 -3.58 6.14 3.74
CA PHE A 51 -4.79 6.70 3.16
C PHE A 51 -5.45 7.70 4.10
N GLY A 52 -6.09 8.70 3.52
CA GLY A 52 -6.75 9.77 4.27
C GLY A 52 -8.04 9.30 4.92
N ASP A 53 -8.44 10.01 5.98
CA ASP A 53 -9.62 9.64 6.76
C ASP A 53 -10.94 9.75 5.99
N ASP A 54 -10.96 10.58 4.95
CA ASP A 54 -12.11 10.80 4.08
C ASP A 54 -12.23 9.76 2.95
N LEU A 55 -11.25 8.85 2.81
CA LEU A 55 -11.26 7.81 1.79
C LEU A 55 -12.33 6.77 2.09
N MET A 56 -13.45 6.84 1.36
CA MET A 56 -14.50 5.82 1.39
C MET A 56 -14.53 5.02 0.10
N LEU A 57 -13.77 3.93 0.06
CA LEU A 57 -13.87 2.95 -1.03
C LEU A 57 -15.07 2.02 -0.80
N GLY A 58 -15.94 1.91 -1.81
CA GLY A 58 -16.95 0.84 -1.86
C GLY A 58 -16.30 -0.54 -1.97
N PRO A 59 -17.01 -1.63 -1.62
CA PRO A 59 -16.45 -2.99 -1.64
C PRO A 59 -15.89 -3.42 -3.01
N ASP A 60 -16.55 -3.01 -4.10
CA ASP A 60 -16.09 -3.37 -5.46
C ASP A 60 -14.79 -2.63 -5.84
N ALA A 61 -14.68 -1.35 -5.49
CA ALA A 61 -13.46 -0.57 -5.72
C ALA A 61 -12.31 -1.07 -4.85
N GLN A 62 -12.60 -1.50 -3.62
CA GLN A 62 -11.61 -2.14 -2.75
C GLN A 62 -11.02 -3.39 -3.41
N GLU A 63 -11.86 -4.27 -3.94
CA GLU A 63 -11.42 -5.52 -4.60
C GLU A 63 -10.56 -5.24 -5.83
N GLU A 64 -10.98 -4.30 -6.70
CA GLU A 64 -10.24 -3.91 -7.90
C GLU A 64 -8.85 -3.32 -7.58
N LEU A 65 -8.78 -2.38 -6.63
CA LEU A 65 -7.52 -1.77 -6.19
C LEU A 65 -6.58 -2.78 -5.54
N MET A 66 -7.16 -3.73 -4.79
CA MET A 66 -6.40 -4.79 -4.15
C MET A 66 -5.80 -5.76 -5.18
N GLU A 67 -6.53 -6.12 -6.23
CA GLU A 67 -6.00 -6.94 -7.33
C GLU A 67 -4.84 -6.24 -8.04
N GLU A 68 -4.95 -4.95 -8.33
CA GLU A 68 -3.88 -4.19 -8.97
C GLU A 68 -2.62 -4.12 -8.09
N TRP A 69 -2.75 -3.72 -6.83
CA TRP A 69 -1.61 -3.61 -5.92
C TRP A 69 -0.97 -4.96 -5.61
N SER A 70 -1.75 -6.05 -5.55
CA SER A 70 -1.19 -7.40 -5.40
C SER A 70 -0.39 -7.81 -6.64
N GLY A 71 -0.89 -7.48 -7.83
CA GLY A 71 -0.17 -7.73 -9.08
C GLY A 71 1.11 -6.90 -9.23
N ASP A 72 1.15 -5.72 -8.62
CA ASP A 72 2.37 -4.90 -8.54
C ASP A 72 3.35 -5.45 -7.51
N ALA A 73 2.85 -5.90 -6.36
CA ALA A 73 3.65 -6.56 -5.34
C ALA A 73 4.34 -7.83 -5.84
N ASP A 74 3.68 -8.64 -6.68
CA ASP A 74 4.31 -9.82 -7.30
C ASP A 74 5.49 -9.48 -8.24
N ARG A 75 5.64 -8.21 -8.63
CA ARG A 75 6.77 -7.74 -9.45
C ARG A 75 7.98 -7.32 -8.62
N VAL A 76 7.82 -7.19 -7.30
CA VAL A 76 8.84 -6.74 -6.37
C VAL A 76 9.06 -7.78 -5.27
N ASP A 77 10.31 -8.01 -4.88
CA ASP A 77 10.66 -9.01 -3.88
C ASP A 77 10.56 -8.41 -2.47
N LEU A 78 9.32 -8.21 -1.99
CA LEU A 78 9.04 -7.65 -0.67
C LEU A 78 8.75 -8.76 0.35
N ASP A 79 9.11 -8.53 1.61
CA ASP A 79 8.76 -9.39 2.74
C ASP A 79 7.37 -9.03 3.31
N GLY A 80 6.89 -7.81 3.06
CA GLY A 80 5.55 -7.41 3.49
C GLY A 80 5.03 -6.06 3.00
N ILE A 81 3.70 -5.92 3.03
CA ILE A 81 2.98 -4.71 2.66
C ILE A 81 2.05 -4.31 3.79
N ALA A 82 2.13 -3.05 4.22
CA ALA A 82 1.28 -2.45 5.22
C ALA A 82 0.37 -1.38 4.62
N TYR A 83 -0.88 -1.32 5.07
CA TYR A 83 -1.82 -0.26 4.74
C TYR A 83 -2.34 0.43 6.02
N VAL A 84 -2.46 1.75 5.99
CA VAL A 84 -2.99 2.59 7.09
C VAL A 84 -4.18 3.38 6.59
N GLY A 85 -5.32 3.30 7.26
CA GLY A 85 -6.49 4.14 6.95
C GLY A 85 -7.77 3.65 7.63
N PRO A 86 -8.71 4.55 7.96
CA PRO A 86 -9.92 4.18 8.69
C PRO A 86 -10.86 3.36 7.80
N GLY A 87 -11.28 2.21 8.30
CA GLY A 87 -12.31 1.42 7.63
C GLY A 87 -11.84 0.61 6.42
N ILE A 88 -10.53 0.57 6.13
CA ILE A 88 -9.96 -0.51 5.32
C ILE A 88 -10.21 -1.78 6.12
N LYS A 89 -11.19 -2.58 5.68
CA LYS A 89 -11.46 -3.90 6.24
C LYS A 89 -10.38 -4.87 5.74
N ALA A 90 -9.19 -4.66 6.27
CA ALA A 90 -8.09 -5.59 6.53
C ALA A 90 -8.36 -7.08 6.29
N ARG A 91 -9.50 -7.55 6.80
CA ARG A 91 -9.89 -8.96 6.83
C ARG A 91 -10.22 -9.59 5.48
N ALA A 92 -10.55 -8.80 4.45
CA ALA A 92 -10.81 -9.35 3.11
C ALA A 92 -9.50 -9.62 2.34
N VAL A 93 -8.47 -8.80 2.61
CA VAL A 93 -7.17 -8.76 1.90
C VAL A 93 -6.33 -10.02 2.15
N SER A 94 -6.22 -10.44 3.41
CA SER A 94 -5.37 -11.58 3.79
C SER A 94 -5.97 -12.95 3.45
N ALA A 95 -7.24 -13.01 3.03
CA ALA A 95 -7.97 -14.27 2.97
C ALA A 95 -7.86 -15.03 1.63
N ASN A 96 -7.42 -14.35 0.56
CA ASN A 96 -7.40 -14.90 -0.81
C ASN A 96 -6.08 -14.74 -1.56
N ILE A 97 -5.04 -14.17 -0.94
CA ILE A 97 -3.75 -13.95 -1.60
C ILE A 97 -2.78 -15.06 -1.16
N ASP A 98 -2.39 -15.90 -2.12
CA ASP A 98 -1.32 -16.90 -1.99
C ASP A 98 -0.01 -16.21 -2.42
N ALA A 99 0.48 -15.30 -1.57
CA ALA A 99 1.70 -14.51 -1.81
C ALA A 99 2.81 -14.91 -0.84
N ASP A 100 4.06 -14.79 -1.30
CA ASP A 100 5.25 -15.01 -0.48
C ASP A 100 5.48 -13.89 0.58
N TYR A 101 4.68 -12.81 0.54
CA TYR A 101 4.78 -11.64 1.43
C TYR A 101 3.60 -11.49 2.40
N GLU A 102 3.87 -10.96 3.60
CA GLU A 102 2.82 -10.73 4.61
C GLU A 102 2.08 -9.41 4.31
N ILE A 103 0.75 -9.44 4.21
CA ILE A 103 -0.05 -8.21 4.09
C ILE A 103 -0.74 -7.91 5.42
N ARG A 104 -0.57 -6.67 5.91
CA ARG A 104 -1.20 -6.21 7.14
C ARG A 104 -1.75 -4.81 7.04
N THR A 105 -2.68 -4.51 7.93
CA THR A 105 -3.48 -3.29 7.92
C THR A 105 -3.55 -2.75 9.32
N PHE A 106 -3.50 -1.43 9.43
CA PHE A 106 -3.38 -0.71 10.67
C PHE A 106 -4.28 0.51 10.65
N ASP A 107 -4.78 0.89 11.82
CA ASP A 107 -5.51 2.15 11.99
C ASP A 107 -4.57 3.31 12.36
N ASP A 108 -3.27 3.02 12.56
CA ASP A 108 -2.26 3.95 13.06
C ASP A 108 -0.96 3.84 12.26
N PHE A 109 -0.39 5.00 11.91
CA PHE A 109 0.83 5.10 11.12
C PHE A 109 2.04 4.49 11.83
N GLU A 110 2.23 4.78 13.13
CA GLU A 110 3.40 4.31 13.87
C GLU A 110 3.39 2.79 14.04
N ALA A 111 2.21 2.22 14.27
CA ALA A 111 2.02 0.77 14.34
C ALA A 111 2.34 0.09 13.00
N GLY A 112 1.86 0.66 11.88
CA GLY A 112 2.16 0.15 10.54
C GLY A 112 3.64 0.24 10.20
N LEU A 113 4.27 1.39 10.47
CA LEU A 113 5.69 1.60 10.23
C LEU A 113 6.56 0.66 11.06
N SER A 114 6.24 0.50 12.35
CA SER A 114 7.02 -0.39 13.23
C SER A 114 6.96 -1.84 12.79
N TRP A 115 5.83 -2.30 12.25
CA TRP A 115 5.70 -3.68 11.73
C TRP A 115 6.41 -3.85 10.39
N ALA A 116 6.38 -2.83 9.52
CA ALA A 116 7.06 -2.87 8.23
C ALA A 116 8.59 -2.87 8.42
N GLN A 117 9.09 -2.12 9.40
CA GLN A 117 10.53 -2.09 9.72
C GLN A 117 11.04 -3.38 10.38
N SER A 118 10.16 -4.24 10.89
CA SER A 118 10.56 -5.52 11.48
C SER A 118 10.64 -6.67 10.47
N ARG A 119 10.45 -6.36 9.19
CA ARG A 119 10.64 -7.29 8.09
C ARG A 119 12.12 -7.42 7.79
#